data_AF-A0A1Y4TII6-F1
#
_entry.id   AF-A0A1Y4TII6-F1
#
_cell.length_a   1.000
_cell.length_b   1.000
_cell.length_c   1.000
_cell.angle_alpha   90.00
_cell.angle_beta   90.00
_cell.angle_gamma   90.00
#
_symmetry.space_group_name_H-M   'P 1'
#
loop_
_entity.id
_entity.type
_entity.pdbx_description
1 polymer ?
#
loop_
_entity_poly.entity_id
_entity_poly.type
_entity_poly.pdbx_seq_one_letter_code
_entity_poly.pdbx_strand_id
1 'polypeptide(L)' 'METTKRFGDVVARLRREKGLTQEQLAACVGVSAPAVSKWETGVSLR' A
#
# COMPACT_ATOMS: atom_id res chain seq x y z
N MET A 1 16.87 14.60 11.34
CA MET A 1 16.93 14.12 9.94
C MET A 1 15.51 13.72 9.57
N GLU A 2 14.87 14.47 8.68
CA GLU A 2 13.53 14.13 8.19
C GLU A 2 13.65 12.97 7.20
N THR A 3 13.22 11.78 7.62
CA THR A 3 13.18 10.61 6.74
C THR A 3 11.98 10.76 5.81
N THR A 4 12.21 11.10 4.54
CA THR A 4 11.19 11.07 3.50
C THR A 4 10.57 9.66 3.46
N LYS A 5 9.42 9.48 4.10
CA LYS A 5 8.69 8.19 4.04
C LYS A 5 8.26 7.95 2.61
N ARG A 6 8.49 6.75 2.08
CA ARG A 6 8.01 6.39 0.76
C ARG A 6 6.49 6.24 0.83
N PHE A 7 5.79 6.60 -0.25
CA PHE A 7 4.34 6.48 -0.34
C PHE A 7 3.84 5.08 0.08
N GLY A 8 4.53 4.03 -0.38
CA GLY A 8 4.24 2.65 -0.01
C GLY A 8 4.28 2.36 1.49
N ASP A 9 5.24 2.91 2.20
CA ASP A 9 5.38 2.73 3.65
C ASP A 9 4.20 3.35 4.39
N VAL A 10 3.73 4.52 3.92
CA VAL A 10 2.58 5.23 4.50
C VAL A 10 1.29 4.44 4.27
N VAL A 11 1.07 3.95 3.05
CA VAL A 11 -0.09 3.13 2.70
C VAL A 11 -0.11 1.85 3.54
N ALA A 12 1.02 1.14 3.59
CA ALA A 12 1.13 -0.13 4.29
C ALA A 12 0.93 0.03 5.81
N ARG A 13 1.40 1.14 6.39
CA ARG A 13 1.17 1.46 7.80
C ARG A 13 -0.31 1.73 8.08
N LEU A 14 -0.93 2.64 7.34
CA LEU A 14 -2.34 3.02 7.53
C LEU A 14 -3.28 1.83 7.31
N ARG A 15 -2.98 0.97 6.34
CA ARG A 15 -3.74 -0.26 6.08
C ARG A 15 -3.72 -1.18 7.30
N ARG A 16 -2.55 -1.42 7.89
CA ARG A 16 -2.37 -2.27 9.07
C ARG A 16 -2.99 -1.67 10.33
N GLU A 17 -2.89 -0.35 10.52
CA GLU A 17 -3.56 0.37 11.62
C GLU A 17 -5.09 0.20 11.56
N LYS A 18 -5.65 0.05 10.35
CA LYS A 18 -7.06 -0.25 10.12
C LYS A 18 -7.41 -1.74 10.10
N GLY A 19 -6.45 -2.64 10.30
CA GLY A 19 -6.66 -4.09 10.27
C GLY A 19 -7.05 -4.64 8.90
N LEU A 20 -6.72 -3.95 7.80
CA LEU A 20 -7.13 -4.33 6.46
C LEU A 20 -6.10 -5.22 5.75
N THR A 21 -6.56 -6.16 4.93
CA THR A 21 -5.71 -6.84 3.94
C THR A 21 -5.49 -5.96 2.70
N GLN A 22 -4.55 -6.33 1.83
CA GLN A 22 -4.33 -5.60 0.58
C GLN A 22 -5.55 -5.68 -0.34
N GLU A 23 -6.26 -6.81 -0.35
CA GLU A 23 -7.51 -7.02 -1.10
C GLU A 23 -8.63 -6.12 -0.59
N GLN A 24 -8.76 -6.00 0.73
CA GLN A 24 -9.77 -5.12 1.35
C GLN A 24 -9.48 -3.65 1.04
N LEU A 25 -8.22 -3.22 1.16
CA LEU A 25 -7.83 -1.86 0.76
C LEU A 25 -8.10 -1.61 -0.73
N ALA A 26 -7.75 -2.58 -1.58
CA ALA A 26 -7.95 -2.50 -3.02
C ALA A 26 -9.44 -2.33 -3.37
N ALA A 27 -10.32 -3.10 -2.73
CA ALA A 27 -11.76 -2.99 -2.87
C ALA A 27 -12.28 -1.61 -2.42
N CYS A 28 -11.76 -1.06 -1.31
CA CYS A 28 -12.15 0.26 -0.81
C CYS A 28 -11.81 1.41 -1.77
N VAL A 29 -10.71 1.30 -2.50
CA VAL A 29 -10.22 2.39 -3.39
C VAL A 29 -10.42 2.10 -4.89
N GLY A 30 -11.07 0.99 -5.22
CA GLY A 30 -11.42 0.64 -6.61
C GLY A 30 -10.22 0.25 -7.48
N VAL A 31 -9.22 -0.41 -6.91
CA VAL A 31 -8.05 -0.93 -7.63
C VAL A 31 -7.91 -2.44 -7.44
N SER A 32 -6.94 -3.05 -8.12
CA SER A 32 -6.61 -4.47 -7.92
C SER A 32 -5.67 -4.67 -6.72
N ALA A 33 -5.75 -5.80 -6.02
CA ALA A 33 -4.83 -6.13 -4.93
C ALA A 33 -3.33 -6.09 -5.35
N PRO A 34 -2.95 -6.54 -6.56
CA PRO A 34 -1.58 -6.34 -7.06
C PRO A 34 -1.17 -4.87 -7.18
N ALA A 35 -2.09 -3.94 -7.48
CA ALA A 35 -1.77 -2.52 -7.51
C ALA A 35 -1.38 -2.01 -6.10
N VAL A 36 -2.11 -2.43 -5.06
CA VAL A 36 -1.75 -2.14 -3.67
C VAL A 36 -0.40 -2.74 -3.30
N SER A 37 -0.14 -3.99 -3.70
CA SER A 37 1.17 -4.62 -3.47
C SER A 37 2.32 -3.84 -4.14
N LYS A 38 2.12 -3.36 -5.37
CA LYS A 38 3.10 -2.50 -6.07
C LYS A 38 3.33 -1.18 -5.33
N TRP A 39 2.28 -0.54 -4.82
CA TRP A 39 2.41 0.68 -4.01
C TRP A 39 3.26 0.42 -2.77
N GLU A 40 2.97 -0.66 -2.04
CA GLU A 40 3.61 -0.97 -0.77
C GLU A 40 5.06 -1.46 -0.93
N THR A 41 5.39 -2.18 -2.00
CA THR A 41 6.72 -2.77 -2.22
C THR A 41 7.62 -1.92 -3.12
N GLY A 42 7.05 -0.98 -3.87
CA GLY A 42 7.78 -0.19 -4.87
C GLY A 42 8.25 -1.02 -6.08
N VAL A 43 7.87 -2.30 -6.18
CA VAL A 43 8.26 -3.18 -7.28
C VAL A 43 7.26 -3.04 -8.41
N SER A 44 7.57 -2.21 -9.40
CA SER A 44 6.88 -2.31 -10.69
C SER A 44 7.36 -3.58 -11.38
N LEU A 45 6.49 -4.60 -11.51
CA LEU A 45 6.72 -5.77 -12.37
C LEU A 45 7.28 -5.28 -13.71
N ARG A 46 8.52 -5.68 -14.00
CA ARG A 46 9.22 -5.41 -15.25
C ARG A 46 8.77 -6.35 -16.33
#